data_AF-A0A5C4RPU7-F1
#
_entry.id   AF-A0A5C4RPU7-F1
#
_cell.length_a   1.000
_cell.length_b   1.000
_cell.length_c   1.000
_cell.angle_alpha   90.00
_cell.angle_beta   90.00
_cell.angle_gamma   90.00
#
_symmetry.space_group_name_H-M   'P 1'
#
loop_
_entity.id
_entity.type
_entity.pdbx_description
1 polymer ?
#
loop_
_entity_poly.entity_id
_entity_poly.type
_entity_poly.pdbx_seq_one_letter_code
_entity_poly.pdbx_strand_id
1 'polypeptide(L)'
;GVTGLSDSMEPADIAELSRSPALAFRASFEGDVPPREQLYWRALTLERFDGRRWSQSGYADVPVAPQWSKAGEPLDYSIIMQPSGKRWL
;
A
#
# COMPACT_ATOMS: atom_id res chain seq x y z
N GLY A 1 -12.54 10.36 12.09
CA GLY A 1 -11.62 9.27 11.71
C GLY A 1 -10.77 9.72 10.55
N VAL A 2 -9.57 9.19 10.40
CA VAL A 2 -8.74 9.43 9.20
C VAL A 2 -9.24 8.51 8.09
N THR A 3 -9.53 9.06 6.91
CA THR A 3 -9.86 8.26 5.73
C THR A 3 -8.59 7.65 5.17
N GLY A 4 -8.56 6.32 5.02
CA GLY A 4 -7.39 5.61 4.51
C GLY A 4 -7.62 4.11 4.53
N LEU A 5 -6.64 3.36 4.02
CA LEU A 5 -6.67 1.91 4.07
C LEU A 5 -6.67 1.41 5.53
N SER A 6 -7.20 0.21 5.75
CA SER A 6 -7.18 -0.48 7.05
C SER A 6 -6.51 -1.85 6.95
N ASP A 7 -6.28 -2.46 8.11
CA ASP A 7 -5.84 -3.85 8.33
C ASP A 7 -6.87 -4.91 7.90
N SER A 8 -8.07 -4.48 7.52
CA SER A 8 -9.11 -5.32 6.95
C SER A 8 -9.92 -4.54 5.90
N MET A 9 -10.56 -5.29 5.00
CA MET A 9 -11.26 -4.76 3.83
C MET A 9 -12.37 -5.69 3.37
N GLU A 10 -13.56 -5.12 3.14
CA GLU A 10 -14.60 -5.67 2.28
C GLU A 10 -14.59 -4.96 0.91
N PRO A 11 -15.16 -5.54 -0.16
CA PRO A 11 -15.15 -4.92 -1.48
C PRO A 11 -15.68 -3.48 -1.52
N ALA A 12 -16.66 -3.15 -0.67
CA ALA A 12 -17.22 -1.80 -0.58
C ALA A 12 -16.25 -0.76 0.01
N ASP A 13 -15.28 -1.16 0.84
CA ASP A 13 -14.38 -0.23 1.51
C ASP A 13 -13.45 0.48 0.51
N ILE A 14 -13.02 -0.21 -0.54
CA ILE A 14 -12.24 0.41 -1.63
C ILE A 14 -13.10 1.39 -2.44
N ALA A 15 -14.36 1.03 -2.69
CA ALA A 15 -15.28 1.93 -3.37
C ALA A 15 -15.48 3.23 -2.56
N GLU A 16 -15.64 3.12 -1.23
CA GLU A 16 -15.70 4.28 -0.33
C GLU A 16 -14.44 5.15 -0.41
N LEU A 17 -13.26 4.54 -0.31
CA LEU A 17 -11.97 5.25 -0.39
C LEU A 17 -11.80 5.99 -1.73
N SER A 18 -12.25 5.37 -2.83
CA SER A 18 -12.16 5.97 -4.17
C SER A 18 -12.96 7.28 -4.32
N ARG A 19 -13.95 7.51 -3.44
CA ARG A 19 -14.78 8.73 -3.43
C ARG A 19 -14.18 9.85 -2.59
N SER A 20 -13.10 9.58 -1.85
CA SER A 20 -12.45 10.58 -1.01
C SER A 20 -11.40 11.36 -1.80
N PRO A 21 -11.45 12.71 -1.80
CA PRO A 21 -10.40 13.55 -2.36
C PRO A 21 -9.24 13.79 -1.39
N ALA A 22 -9.23 13.15 -0.21
CA ALA A 22 -8.19 13.34 0.79
C ALA A 22 -6.83 12.91 0.24
N LEU A 23 -5.82 13.75 0.43
CA LEU A 23 -4.46 13.44 -0.01
C LEU A 23 -3.90 12.27 0.82
N ALA A 24 -3.42 11.22 0.15
CA ALA A 24 -2.71 10.12 0.80
C ALA A 24 -1.21 10.44 0.92
N PHE A 25 -0.56 10.71 -0.21
CA PHE A 25 0.85 11.06 -0.27
C PHE A 25 1.18 11.85 -1.54
N ARG A 26 2.39 12.42 -1.59
CA ARG A 26 3.05 12.92 -2.81
C ARG A 26 4.34 12.15 -3.01
N ALA A 27 4.68 11.88 -4.27
CA ALA A 27 5.95 11.26 -4.65
C ALA A 27 6.70 12.16 -5.64
N SER A 28 8.02 12.18 -5.52
CA SER A 28 8.94 12.86 -6.45
C SER A 28 9.98 11.85 -6.91
N PHE A 29 10.18 11.74 -8.23
CA PHE A 29 11.18 10.86 -8.83
C PHE A 29 12.44 11.66 -9.13
N GLU A 30 13.62 11.06 -8.93
CA GLU A 30 14.90 11.68 -9.30
C GLU A 30 15.10 11.71 -10.82
N GLY A 31 14.41 10.83 -11.56
CA GLY A 31 14.39 10.76 -13.02
C GLY A 31 12.99 10.86 -13.61
N ASP A 32 12.81 10.24 -14.79
CA ASP A 32 11.51 10.23 -15.47
C ASP A 32 10.45 9.53 -14.63
N VAL A 33 9.24 10.10 -14.62
CA VAL A 33 8.08 9.48 -13.98
C VAL A 33 7.71 8.21 -14.76
N PRO A 34 7.62 7.04 -14.10
CA PRO A 34 7.23 5.80 -14.78
C PRO A 34 5.85 5.89 -15.43
N PRO A 35 5.58 5.06 -16.46
CA PRO A 35 4.24 4.89 -17.01
C PRO A 35 3.22 4.56 -15.92
N ARG A 36 1.99 5.05 -16.08
CA ARG A 36 0.94 4.96 -15.04
C ARG A 36 0.67 3.53 -14.59
N GLU A 37 0.74 2.56 -15.49
CA GLU A 37 0.55 1.14 -15.20
C GLU A 37 1.63 0.55 -14.28
N GLN A 38 2.79 1.20 -14.16
CA GLN A 38 3.89 0.78 -13.26
C GLN A 38 3.79 1.45 -11.88
N LEU A 39 2.92 2.45 -11.71
CA LEU A 39 2.74 3.19 -10.45
C LEU A 39 1.85 2.41 -9.45
N TYR A 40 2.23 1.17 -9.17
CA TYR A 40 1.60 0.34 -8.14
C TYR A 40 2.23 0.61 -6.77
N TRP A 41 1.53 1.39 -5.95
CA TRP A 41 1.96 1.76 -4.60
C TRP A 41 1.47 0.71 -3.59
N ARG A 42 2.30 -0.31 -3.35
CA ARG A 42 1.98 -1.39 -2.41
C ARG A 42 2.01 -0.87 -0.98
N ALA A 43 0.86 -0.90 -0.30
CA ALA A 43 0.76 -0.58 1.13
C ALA A 43 0.80 -1.85 2.01
N LEU A 44 -0.10 -2.81 1.77
CA LEU A 44 -0.19 -4.08 2.53
C LEU A 44 -0.62 -5.26 1.67
N THR A 45 -0.50 -6.45 2.25
CA THR A 45 -1.15 -7.66 1.76
C THR A 45 -2.15 -8.13 2.81
N LEU A 46 -3.37 -8.43 2.38
CA LEU A 46 -4.40 -9.07 3.19
C LEU A 46 -4.50 -10.52 2.71
N GLU A 47 -4.27 -11.48 3.59
CA GLU A 47 -4.11 -12.90 3.21
C GLU A 47 -5.22 -13.78 3.80
N ARG A 48 -5.84 -13.33 4.89
CA ARG A 48 -6.93 -14.07 5.56
C ARG A 48 -8.26 -13.62 4.97
N PHE A 49 -8.99 -14.56 4.40
CA PHE A 49 -10.36 -14.35 3.91
C PHE A 49 -11.36 -15.19 4.72
N ASP A 50 -12.42 -14.56 5.23
CA ASP A 50 -13.46 -15.21 6.04
C ASP A 50 -14.76 -15.51 5.27
N GLY A 51 -14.76 -15.31 3.94
CA GLY A 51 -15.95 -15.40 3.09
C GLY A 51 -16.55 -14.04 2.72
N ARG A 52 -16.15 -12.95 3.39
CA ARG A 52 -16.62 -11.59 3.11
C ARG A 52 -15.51 -10.54 3.19
N ARG A 53 -14.65 -10.67 4.18
CA ARG A 53 -13.62 -9.69 4.54
C ARG A 53 -12.24 -10.31 4.39
N TRP A 54 -11.34 -9.51 3.84
CA TRP A 54 -9.91 -9.76 3.83
C TRP A 54 -9.26 -9.06 5.04
N SER A 55 -8.29 -9.69 5.67
CA SER A 55 -7.56 -9.14 6.82
C SER A 55 -6.09 -9.53 6.80
N GLN A 56 -5.24 -8.75 7.48
CA GLN A 56 -3.84 -9.11 7.68
C GLN A 56 -3.75 -10.45 8.43
N SER A 57 -2.79 -11.29 8.05
CA SER A 57 -2.44 -12.47 8.81
C SER A 57 -1.45 -12.07 9.92
N GLY A 58 -1.44 -12.81 11.04
CA GLY A 58 -0.39 -12.66 12.06
C GLY A 58 1.00 -13.11 11.58
N TYR A 59 1.12 -13.65 10.35
CA TYR A 59 2.41 -14.02 9.76
C TYR A 59 3.20 -12.81 9.27
N ALA A 60 2.55 -11.65 9.06
CA ALA A 60 3.23 -10.41 8.68
C ALA A 60 4.26 -9.96 9.74
N ASP A 61 4.10 -10.37 11.00
CA ASP A 61 5.00 -10.05 12.11
C ASP A 61 6.12 -11.09 12.31
N VAL A 62 6.14 -12.18 11.54
CA VAL A 62 7.21 -13.19 11.64
C VAL A 62 8.39 -12.74 10.77
N PRO A 63 9.57 -12.46 11.35
CA PRO A 63 10.73 -11.98 10.62
C PRO A 63 11.39 -13.13 9.84
N VAL A 64 10.75 -13.58 8.77
CA VAL A 64 11.36 -14.45 7.77
C VAL A 64 11.98 -13.55 6.71
N ALA A 65 13.29 -13.66 6.52
CA ALA A 65 13.96 -12.95 5.43
C ALA A 65 13.37 -13.44 4.10
N PRO A 66 12.77 -12.56 3.28
CA PRO A 66 12.20 -12.98 2.01
C PRO A 66 13.31 -13.48 1.08
N GLN A 67 13.05 -14.57 0.36
CA GLN A 67 13.95 -15.07 -0.67
C GLN A 67 13.69 -14.33 -1.97
N TRP A 68 14.52 -13.33 -2.29
CA TRP A 68 14.45 -12.58 -3.55
C TRP A 68 15.85 -12.05 -3.94
N SER A 69 16.03 -11.76 -5.23
CA SER A 69 17.26 -11.15 -5.77
C SER A 69 16.91 -9.90 -6.56
N LYS A 70 17.72 -8.84 -6.43
CA LYS A 70 17.58 -7.62 -7.24
C LYS A 70 17.81 -7.94 -8.71
N ALA A 71 16.99 -7.37 -9.58
CA ALA A 71 17.12 -7.48 -11.03
C ALA A 71 16.51 -6.23 -11.69
N GLY A 72 17.06 -5.84 -12.85
CA GLY A 72 16.64 -4.65 -13.59
C GLY A 72 17.16 -3.34 -13.01
N GLU A 73 16.67 -2.24 -13.56
CA GLU A 73 17.06 -0.88 -13.15
C GLU A 73 16.29 -0.45 -11.88
N PRO A 74 16.96 0.13 -10.88
CA PRO A 74 16.30 0.68 -9.71
C PRO A 74 15.51 1.95 -10.06
N LEU A 75 14.49 2.23 -9.26
CA LEU A 75 13.71 3.45 -9.34
C LEU A 75 13.91 4.26 -8.06
N ASP A 76 14.52 5.43 -8.19
CA ASP A 76 14.82 6.32 -7.07
C ASP A 76 13.75 7.42 -6.94
N TYR A 77 13.14 7.50 -5.76
CA TYR A 77 12.06 8.44 -5.47
C TYR A 77 11.96 8.76 -3.97
N SER A 78 11.32 9.89 -3.67
CA SER A 78 10.98 10.32 -2.31
C SER A 78 9.47 10.43 -2.13
N ILE A 79 8.99 10.18 -0.91
CA ILE A 79 7.57 10.25 -0.53
C ILE A 79 7.37 11.22 0.64
N ILE A 80 6.34 12.06 0.55
CA ILE A 80 5.78 12.80 1.68
C ILE A 80 4.36 12.27 1.94
N MET A 81 4.16 11.62 3.09
CA MET A 81 2.92 10.94 3.45
C MET A 81 2.07 11.78 4.42
N GLN A 82 0.75 11.78 4.23
CA GLN A 82 -0.20 12.32 5.21
C GLN A 82 -0.42 11.34 6.36
N PRO A 83 -0.82 11.80 7.56
CA PRO A 83 -1.11 10.91 8.68
C PRO A 83 -2.15 9.85 8.30
N SER A 84 -1.77 8.56 8.36
CA SER A 84 -2.66 7.44 8.03
C SER A 84 -3.25 6.74 9.27
N GLY A 85 -2.72 7.02 10.46
CA GLY A 85 -3.13 6.35 11.71
C GLY A 85 -2.69 4.89 11.80
N LYS A 86 -1.73 4.49 10.98
CA LYS A 86 -1.28 3.09 10.82
C LYS A 86 0.25 3.04 10.68
N ARG A 87 0.84 1.84 10.72
CA ARG A 87 2.30 1.61 10.84
C ARG A 87 3.03 1.31 9.51
N TRP A 88 2.32 1.37 8.39
CA TRP A 88 2.82 1.18 7.04
C TRP A 88 3.18 2.50 6.32
N LEU A 89 4.00 2.38 5.28
CA LEU A 89 4.50 3.44 4.39
C LEU A 89 3.96 3.28 2.96
#